data_AF-A0A521CSQ6-F1
#
_entry.id   AF-A0A521CSQ6-F1
#
_cell.length_a   1.000
_cell.length_b   1.000
_cell.length_c   1.000
_cell.angle_alpha   90.00
_cell.angle_beta   90.00
_cell.angle_gamma   90.00
#
_symmetry.space_group_name_H-M   'P 1'
#
loop_
_entity.id
_entity.type
_entity.pdbx_description
1 polymer ?
#
loop_
_entity_poly.entity_id
_entity_poly.type
_entity_poly.pdbx_seq_one_letter_code
_entity_poly.pdbx_strand_id
1 'polypeptide(L)'
;MTRQGMDWDDILDADEYILWQGRPDPSMSLSEIGPTTGLFGLFLLFSTVLWATATDEKWPMVMVHLPLAALLLYVGVLQKPRQYRRTWYTLSNKRAYIATDLPFQGKRLKSYVITPNSPVALEGNAPHTVTFAFHILPDPVPRRLRAGAKNPAPAPRIGFERLPDGPKVFHLLRDIQEGQYP
;
A
#
# COMPACT_ATOMS: atom_id res chain seq x y z
N MET A 1 -24.71 -18.43 19.33
CA MET A 1 -23.81 -18.55 18.16
C MET A 1 -22.76 -17.45 18.25
N THR A 2 -21.66 -17.71 18.96
CA THR A 2 -20.53 -16.79 19.11
C THR A 2 -19.77 -16.73 17.79
N ARG A 3 -19.47 -15.52 17.30
CA ARG A 3 -18.49 -15.35 16.21
C ARG A 3 -17.18 -15.92 16.72
N GLN A 4 -16.78 -17.11 16.26
CA GLN A 4 -15.38 -17.51 16.31
C GLN A 4 -14.62 -16.55 15.42
N GLY A 5 -14.17 -15.44 16.01
CA GLY A 5 -13.05 -14.71 15.44
C GLY A 5 -11.86 -15.65 15.54
N MET A 6 -11.24 -15.94 14.41
CA MET A 6 -9.97 -16.66 14.33
C MET A 6 -9.02 -16.01 15.34
N ASP A 7 -8.66 -16.75 16.38
CA ASP A 7 -7.71 -16.29 17.38
C ASP A 7 -6.30 -16.43 16.81
N TRP A 8 -5.36 -15.64 17.30
CA TRP A 8 -3.98 -15.73 16.81
C TRP A 8 -3.38 -17.12 17.07
N ASP A 9 -3.85 -17.81 18.10
CA ASP A 9 -3.47 -19.18 18.46
C ASP A 9 -3.73 -20.20 17.33
N ASP A 10 -4.69 -19.93 16.43
CA ASP A 10 -4.97 -20.80 15.28
C ASP A 10 -4.05 -20.51 14.08
N ILE A 11 -3.34 -19.37 14.08
CA ILE A 11 -2.55 -18.84 12.95
C ILE A 11 -1.04 -18.93 13.20
N LEU A 12 -0.64 -18.75 14.46
CA LEU A 12 0.77 -18.73 14.89
C LEU A 12 1.28 -20.14 15.10
N ASP A 13 2.57 -20.36 14.81
CA ASP A 13 3.24 -21.59 15.24
C ASP A 13 3.34 -21.62 16.79
N ALA A 14 3.52 -22.80 17.40
CA ALA A 14 3.47 -22.96 18.86
C ALA A 14 4.54 -22.17 19.66
N ASP A 15 5.65 -21.80 19.02
CA ASP A 15 6.74 -20.96 19.54
C ASP A 15 6.77 -19.56 18.91
N GLU A 16 5.70 -19.18 18.22
CA GLU A 16 5.53 -17.90 17.58
C GLU A 16 4.64 -16.98 18.43
N TYR A 17 5.13 -15.77 18.73
CA TYR A 17 4.40 -14.79 19.52
C TYR A 17 4.51 -13.40 18.90
N ILE A 18 3.52 -12.58 19.22
CA ILE A 18 3.35 -11.26 18.63
C ILE A 18 4.26 -10.27 19.36
N LEU A 19 5.15 -9.63 18.60
CA LEU A 19 6.04 -8.57 19.08
C LEU A 19 5.42 -7.18 18.93
N TRP A 20 4.63 -6.98 17.86
CA TRP A 20 4.03 -5.69 17.56
C TRP A 20 2.76 -5.82 16.73
N GLN A 21 1.80 -4.93 16.97
CA GLN A 21 0.59 -4.76 16.15
C GLN A 21 0.31 -3.29 15.92
N GLY A 22 -0.19 -2.98 14.72
CA GLY A 22 -0.58 -1.63 14.38
C GLY A 22 -1.35 -1.55 13.07
N ARG A 23 -1.49 -0.32 12.58
CA ARG A 23 -2.17 -0.03 11.31
C ARG A 23 -1.48 1.15 10.62
N PRO A 24 -1.61 1.25 9.29
CA PRO A 24 -1.11 2.41 8.57
C PRO A 24 -1.82 3.69 9.02
N ASP A 25 -1.11 4.81 8.99
CA ASP A 25 -1.70 6.14 9.15
C ASP A 25 -2.62 6.45 7.95
N PRO A 26 -3.94 6.64 8.16
CA PRO A 26 -4.88 6.91 7.08
C PRO A 26 -4.98 8.41 6.72
N SER A 27 -4.10 9.28 7.23
CA SER A 27 -4.11 10.71 6.94
C SER A 27 -3.92 10.97 5.43
N MET A 28 -4.63 11.94 4.89
CA MET A 28 -4.49 12.30 3.47
C MET A 28 -3.26 13.20 3.32
N SER A 29 -2.36 12.88 2.38
CA SER A 29 -1.28 13.78 1.98
C SER A 29 -1.39 14.13 0.51
N LEU A 30 -1.25 15.41 0.18
CA LEU A 30 -1.19 15.89 -1.21
C LEU A 30 -0.01 15.28 -1.98
N SER A 31 1.06 14.89 -1.29
CA SER A 31 2.21 14.22 -1.90
C SER A 31 1.86 12.84 -2.48
N GLU A 32 0.72 12.27 -2.12
CA GLU A 32 0.25 10.98 -2.64
C GLU A 32 -0.48 11.09 -3.97
N ILE A 33 -0.82 12.32 -4.38
CA ILE A 33 -1.38 12.56 -5.71
C ILE A 33 -0.27 12.36 -6.73
N GLY A 34 -0.36 11.28 -7.50
CA GLY A 34 0.60 10.98 -8.55
C GLY A 34 0.65 12.06 -9.63
N PRO A 35 1.79 12.22 -10.32
CA PRO A 35 1.96 13.25 -11.36
C PRO A 35 0.96 13.08 -12.50
N THR A 36 0.56 11.84 -12.81
CA THR A 36 -0.47 11.53 -13.80
C THR A 36 -1.84 12.08 -13.38
N THR A 37 -2.29 11.78 -12.16
CA THR A 37 -3.55 12.30 -11.62
C THR A 37 -3.55 13.83 -11.58
N GLY A 38 -2.44 14.44 -11.15
CA GLY A 38 -2.28 15.89 -11.15
C GLY A 38 -2.39 16.52 -12.54
N LEU A 39 -1.70 15.94 -13.53
CA LEU A 39 -1.73 16.42 -14.91
C LEU A 39 -3.11 16.30 -15.55
N PHE A 40 -3.82 15.18 -15.32
CA PHE A 40 -5.20 15.01 -15.76
C PHE A 40 -6.14 16.03 -15.10
N GLY A 41 -5.97 16.30 -13.79
CA GLY A 41 -6.72 17.34 -13.10
C GLY A 41 -6.49 18.73 -13.72
N LEU A 42 -5.24 19.06 -14.05
CA LEU A 42 -4.90 20.31 -14.71
C LEU A 42 -5.48 20.39 -16.12
N PHE A 43 -5.43 19.31 -16.89
CA PHE A 43 -6.04 19.21 -18.21
C PHE A 43 -7.54 19.49 -18.14
N LEU A 44 -8.25 18.88 -17.19
CA LEU A 44 -9.69 19.10 -17.01
C LEU A 44 -10.02 20.54 -16.60
N LEU A 45 -9.20 21.15 -15.74
CA LEU A 45 -9.37 22.55 -15.39
C LEU A 45 -9.18 23.44 -16.63
N PHE A 46 -8.11 23.21 -17.39
CA PHE A 46 -7.80 23.95 -18.60
C PHE A 46 -8.90 23.81 -19.67
N SER A 47 -9.35 22.59 -19.96
CA SER A 47 -10.41 22.34 -20.94
C SER A 47 -11.73 22.98 -20.52
N THR A 48 -12.05 22.98 -19.23
CA THR A 48 -13.24 23.66 -18.69
C THR A 48 -13.20 25.16 -18.98
N VAL A 49 -12.06 25.82 -18.72
CA VAL A 49 -11.88 27.25 -19.00
C VAL A 49 -11.97 27.52 -20.50
N LEU A 50 -11.27 26.75 -21.32
CA LEU A 50 -11.29 26.90 -22.78
C LEU A 50 -12.71 26.81 -23.34
N TRP A 51 -13.47 25.80 -22.92
CA TRP A 51 -14.86 25.63 -23.35
C TRP A 51 -15.75 26.77 -22.89
N ALA A 52 -15.64 27.19 -21.62
CA ALA A 52 -16.43 28.28 -21.09
C ALA A 52 -16.21 29.62 -21.83
N THR A 53 -15.07 29.79 -22.51
CA THR A 53 -14.78 30.94 -23.36
C THR A 53 -15.16 30.76 -24.83
N ALA A 54 -15.28 29.52 -25.31
CA ALA A 54 -15.53 29.21 -26.71
C ALA A 54 -17.02 29.05 -27.04
N THR A 55 -17.87 28.83 -26.04
CA THR A 55 -19.29 28.54 -26.23
C THR A 55 -20.13 29.08 -25.06
N ASP A 56 -21.36 29.51 -25.37
CA ASP A 56 -22.36 29.90 -24.37
C ASP A 56 -23.01 28.68 -23.69
N GLU A 57 -22.98 27.50 -24.32
CA GLU A 57 -23.57 26.27 -23.83
C GLU A 57 -22.57 25.46 -22.96
N LYS A 58 -22.74 25.57 -21.64
CA LYS A 58 -21.81 25.01 -20.64
C LYS A 58 -22.17 23.59 -20.18
N TRP A 59 -23.43 23.18 -20.35
CA TRP A 59 -23.97 21.94 -19.77
C TRP A 59 -23.29 20.65 -20.26
N PRO A 60 -23.01 20.47 -21.57
CA PRO A 60 -22.31 19.26 -22.05
C PRO A 60 -20.95 19.08 -21.39
N MET A 61 -20.23 20.18 -21.16
CA MET A 61 -18.91 20.16 -20.53
C MET A 61 -18.98 19.73 -19.07
N VAL A 62 -19.94 20.28 -18.32
CA VAL A 62 -20.18 19.93 -16.92
C VAL A 62 -20.53 18.45 -16.77
N MET A 63 -21.37 17.91 -17.66
CA MET A 63 -21.78 16.49 -17.64
C MET A 63 -20.61 15.52 -17.82
N VAL A 64 -19.52 15.94 -18.48
CA VAL A 64 -18.32 15.12 -18.67
C VAL A 64 -17.28 15.38 -17.58
N HIS A 65 -17.00 16.64 -17.28
CA HIS A 65 -15.91 17.02 -16.37
C HIS A 65 -16.25 16.68 -14.92
N LEU A 66 -17.50 16.85 -14.50
CA LEU A 66 -17.92 16.58 -13.13
C LEU A 66 -17.74 15.08 -12.75
N PRO A 67 -18.29 14.10 -13.49
CA PRO A 67 -18.08 12.70 -13.14
C PRO A 67 -16.62 12.27 -13.29
N LEU A 68 -15.89 12.80 -14.27
CA LEU A 68 -14.48 12.46 -14.47
C LEU A 68 -13.60 13.03 -13.35
N ALA A 69 -13.83 14.27 -12.93
CA ALA A 69 -13.17 14.87 -11.77
C ALA A 69 -13.52 14.11 -10.48
N ALA A 70 -14.78 13.74 -10.28
CA ALA A 70 -15.20 12.92 -9.15
C ALA A 70 -14.51 11.55 -9.13
N LEU A 71 -14.36 10.91 -10.30
CA LEU A 71 -13.63 9.65 -10.45
C LEU A 71 -12.15 9.80 -10.11
N LEU A 72 -11.49 10.85 -10.63
CA LEU A 72 -10.08 11.14 -10.34
C LEU A 72 -9.86 11.43 -8.85
N LEU A 73 -10.75 12.20 -8.22
CA LEU A 73 -10.72 12.43 -6.77
C LEU A 73 -10.92 11.14 -5.99
N TYR A 74 -11.86 10.29 -6.41
CA TYR A 74 -12.11 9.02 -5.76
C TYR A 74 -10.88 8.10 -5.80
N VAL A 75 -10.33 7.86 -7.00
CA VAL A 75 -9.20 6.94 -7.21
C VAL A 75 -7.90 7.52 -6.67
N GLY A 76 -7.64 8.80 -6.90
CA GLY A 76 -6.37 9.46 -6.59
C GLY A 76 -6.23 9.90 -5.13
N VAL A 77 -7.34 10.22 -4.45
CA VAL A 77 -7.29 10.83 -3.10
C VAL A 77 -8.00 9.98 -2.06
N LEU A 78 -9.20 9.48 -2.37
CA LEU A 78 -10.04 8.85 -1.34
C LEU A 78 -9.87 7.34 -1.21
N GLN A 79 -9.34 6.66 -2.23
CA GLN A 79 -9.22 5.21 -2.24
C GLN A 79 -8.16 4.71 -1.24
N LYS A 80 -6.95 5.27 -1.27
CA LYS A 80 -5.84 4.84 -0.40
C LYS A 80 -6.12 4.99 1.10
N PRO A 81 -6.57 6.17 1.61
CA PRO A 81 -6.97 6.31 3.01
C PRO A 81 -8.03 5.29 3.45
N ARG A 82 -8.98 4.95 2.57
CA ARG A 82 -9.99 3.92 2.87
C ARG A 82 -9.37 2.53 2.95
N GLN A 83 -8.40 2.20 2.10
CA GLN A 83 -7.66 0.95 2.18
C GLN A 83 -6.85 0.89 3.47
N TYR A 84 -6.11 1.95 3.82
CA TYR A 84 -5.29 2.01 5.03
C TYR A 84 -6.10 1.82 6.32
N ARG A 85 -7.34 2.35 6.37
CA ARG A 85 -8.27 2.13 7.49
C ARG A 85 -8.73 0.69 7.67
N ARG A 86 -8.57 -0.14 6.64
CA ARG A 86 -9.00 -1.54 6.61
C ARG A 86 -7.81 -2.49 6.44
N THR A 87 -6.62 -2.03 6.82
CA THR A 87 -5.39 -2.81 6.83
C THR A 87 -4.87 -2.84 8.26
N TRP A 88 -4.47 -4.03 8.70
CA TRP A 88 -3.82 -4.26 9.99
C TRP A 88 -2.49 -4.97 9.75
N TYR A 89 -1.50 -4.56 10.52
CA TYR A 89 -0.16 -5.12 10.47
C TYR A 89 0.15 -5.78 11.81
N THR A 90 0.80 -6.94 11.72
CA THR A 90 1.23 -7.69 12.89
C THR A 90 2.61 -8.25 12.61
N LEU A 91 3.52 -8.08 13.55
CA LEU A 91 4.86 -8.62 13.51
C LEU A 91 5.01 -9.62 14.65
N SER A 92 5.37 -10.85 14.32
CA SER A 92 5.78 -11.87 15.27
C SER A 92 7.31 -12.01 15.28
N ASN A 93 7.83 -12.84 16.18
CA ASN A 93 9.24 -13.24 16.21
C ASN A 93 9.70 -14.05 14.98
N LYS A 94 8.79 -14.46 14.08
CA LYS A 94 9.13 -15.26 12.88
C LYS A 94 8.60 -14.69 11.57
N ARG A 95 7.45 -14.02 11.60
CA ARG A 95 6.68 -13.65 10.41
C ARG A 95 6.09 -12.26 10.54
N ALA A 96 5.95 -11.61 9.39
CA ALA A 96 5.17 -10.40 9.24
C ALA A 96 3.82 -10.73 8.59
N TYR A 97 2.74 -10.28 9.21
CA TYR A 97 1.37 -10.49 8.78
C TYR A 97 0.75 -9.18 8.32
N ILE A 98 0.10 -9.24 7.16
CA ILE A 98 -0.70 -8.14 6.60
C ILE A 98 -2.13 -8.65 6.43
N ALA A 99 -3.03 -8.13 7.25
CA ALA A 99 -4.45 -8.42 7.16
C ALA A 99 -5.17 -7.25 6.46
N THR A 100 -6.01 -7.52 5.48
CA THR A 100 -6.84 -6.53 4.81
C THR A 100 -8.30 -6.97 4.76
N ASP A 101 -9.23 -6.02 4.91
CA ASP A 101 -10.67 -6.25 4.79
C ASP A 101 -11.29 -5.28 3.78
N LEU A 102 -11.18 -5.61 2.50
CA LEU A 102 -11.61 -4.72 1.42
C LEU A 102 -13.05 -5.03 1.00
N PRO A 103 -13.87 -3.99 0.73
CA PRO A 103 -15.21 -4.22 0.20
C PRO A 103 -15.07 -4.95 -1.14
N PHE A 104 -15.87 -6.00 -1.35
CA PHE A 104 -15.86 -6.91 -2.52
C PHE A 104 -14.72 -7.94 -2.61
N GLN A 105 -13.59 -7.75 -1.93
CA GLN A 105 -12.51 -8.76 -1.89
C GLN A 105 -12.51 -9.59 -0.60
N GLY A 106 -13.22 -9.13 0.42
CA GLY A 106 -13.34 -9.79 1.72
C GLY A 106 -12.06 -9.68 2.56
N LYS A 107 -12.00 -10.52 3.60
CA LYS A 107 -10.86 -10.64 4.50
C LYS A 107 -9.73 -11.41 3.81
N ARG A 108 -8.53 -10.87 3.84
CA ARG A 108 -7.31 -11.51 3.36
C ARG A 108 -6.22 -11.38 4.42
N LEU A 109 -5.51 -12.47 4.66
CA LEU A 109 -4.33 -12.49 5.50
C LEU A 109 -3.16 -12.97 4.66
N LYS A 110 -2.07 -12.19 4.63
CA LYS A 110 -0.81 -12.59 4.01
C LYS A 110 0.25 -12.71 5.09
N SER A 111 1.02 -13.78 5.07
CA SER A 111 2.16 -14.01 5.97
C SER A 111 3.46 -14.02 5.17
N TYR A 112 4.51 -13.45 5.76
CA TYR A 112 5.83 -13.36 5.18
C TYR A 112 6.85 -13.80 6.21
N VAL A 113 7.61 -14.85 5.92
CA VAL A 113 8.66 -15.35 6.82
C VAL A 113 9.83 -14.37 6.85
N ILE A 114 10.26 -13.99 8.05
CA ILE A 114 11.45 -13.17 8.26
C ILE A 114 12.63 -14.11 8.46
N THR A 115 13.64 -13.96 7.60
CA THR A 115 14.87 -14.74 7.64
C THR A 115 16.06 -13.81 7.88
N PRO A 116 17.21 -14.32 8.32
CA PRO A 116 18.43 -13.52 8.47
C PRO A 116 18.84 -12.79 7.17
N ASN A 117 18.46 -13.35 6.01
CA ASN A 117 18.75 -12.79 4.69
C ASN A 117 17.61 -11.91 4.12
N SER A 118 16.54 -11.67 4.90
CA SER A 118 15.42 -10.86 4.43
C SER A 118 15.86 -9.40 4.20
N PRO A 119 15.37 -8.75 3.13
CA PRO A 119 15.70 -7.36 2.83
C PRO A 119 14.97 -6.41 3.79
N VAL A 120 15.63 -5.95 4.85
CA VAL A 120 15.03 -4.98 5.80
C VAL A 120 15.50 -3.57 5.49
N ALA A 121 14.58 -2.68 5.12
CA ALA A 121 14.87 -1.27 4.86
C ALA A 121 13.77 -0.37 5.44
N LEU A 122 14.18 0.79 5.95
CA LEU A 122 13.32 1.88 6.37
C LEU A 122 13.34 2.96 5.28
N GLU A 123 12.20 3.20 4.65
CA GLU A 123 12.05 4.13 3.54
C GLU A 123 11.16 5.32 3.94
N GLY A 124 11.54 6.50 3.45
CA GLY A 124 10.74 7.73 3.57
C GLY A 124 10.83 8.42 4.93
N ASN A 125 10.19 9.59 4.99
CA ASN A 125 9.95 10.35 6.21
C ASN A 125 8.65 9.88 6.87
N ALA A 126 8.43 10.25 8.14
CA ALA A 126 7.20 9.92 8.84
C ALA A 126 5.95 10.38 8.06
N PRO A 127 4.94 9.51 7.84
CA PRO A 127 4.87 8.11 8.27
C PRO A 127 5.74 7.17 7.40
N HIS A 128 6.59 6.35 8.04
CA HIS A 128 7.62 5.58 7.36
C HIS A 128 7.09 4.29 6.70
N THR A 129 7.82 3.77 5.73
CA THR A 129 7.56 2.44 5.16
C THR A 129 8.70 1.49 5.53
N VAL A 130 8.37 0.34 6.10
CA VAL A 130 9.34 -0.69 6.48
C VAL A 130 9.18 -1.90 5.56
N THR A 131 10.14 -2.14 4.68
CA THR A 131 10.13 -3.28 3.75
C THR A 131 10.86 -4.46 4.36
N PHE A 132 10.33 -5.68 4.21
CA PHE A 132 10.92 -6.91 4.75
C PHE A 132 10.85 -8.11 3.79
N ALA A 133 10.16 -7.98 2.65
CA ALA A 133 10.06 -9.02 1.64
C ALA A 133 10.07 -8.44 0.23
N PHE A 134 10.41 -9.26 -0.76
CA PHE A 134 10.17 -8.94 -2.17
C PHE A 134 8.93 -9.66 -2.66
N HIS A 135 8.20 -9.04 -3.58
CA HIS A 135 7.18 -9.74 -4.34
C HIS A 135 7.87 -10.80 -5.19
N ILE A 136 7.68 -12.07 -4.83
CA ILE A 136 8.01 -13.19 -5.70
C ILE A 136 7.01 -13.07 -6.86
N LEU A 137 7.42 -12.45 -7.96
CA LEU A 137 6.61 -12.44 -9.18
C LEU A 137 6.43 -13.91 -9.58
N PRO A 138 5.18 -14.42 -9.67
CA PRO A 138 4.92 -15.68 -10.36
C PRO A 138 5.34 -15.43 -11.82
N ASP A 139 6.31 -16.22 -12.26
CA ASP A 139 7.00 -16.13 -13.54
C ASP A 139 8.00 -14.98 -13.75
N PRO A 140 9.21 -15.28 -14.27
CA PRO A 140 10.05 -14.27 -14.87
C PRO A 140 9.30 -13.73 -16.09
N VAL A 141 9.08 -12.41 -16.10
CA VAL A 141 8.56 -11.63 -17.23
C VAL A 141 8.94 -12.30 -18.56
N PRO A 142 7.98 -12.57 -19.48
CA PRO A 142 8.24 -13.27 -20.73
C PRO A 142 9.50 -12.72 -21.40
N ARG A 143 10.44 -13.60 -21.73
CA ARG A 143 11.79 -13.27 -22.26
C ARG A 143 11.74 -12.24 -23.41
N ARG A 144 10.62 -12.16 -24.14
CA ARG A 144 10.34 -11.21 -25.22
C ARG A 144 10.24 -9.74 -24.78
N LEU A 145 9.78 -9.46 -23.55
CA LEU A 145 9.75 -8.11 -22.97
C LEU A 145 11.11 -7.70 -22.37
N ARG A 146 12.00 -8.66 -22.13
CA ARG A 146 13.34 -8.44 -21.57
C ARG A 146 14.39 -8.06 -22.62
N ALA A 147 14.11 -8.35 -23.90
CA ALA A 147 15.05 -8.17 -25.02
C ALA A 147 15.39 -6.69 -25.36
N GLY A 148 14.76 -5.71 -24.71
CA GLY A 148 15.07 -4.28 -24.89
C GLY A 148 15.27 -3.49 -23.60
N ALA A 149 15.05 -4.08 -22.43
CA ALA A 149 15.15 -3.39 -21.14
C ALA A 149 16.57 -3.52 -20.59
N LYS A 150 17.39 -2.47 -20.75
CA LYS A 150 18.78 -2.42 -20.23
C LYS A 150 18.87 -2.58 -18.71
N ASN A 151 17.77 -2.38 -17.97
CA ASN A 151 17.68 -2.65 -16.54
C ASN A 151 16.34 -3.36 -16.25
N PRO A 152 16.32 -4.59 -15.71
CA PRO A 152 15.10 -5.16 -15.18
C PRO A 152 14.58 -4.27 -14.05
N ALA A 153 13.29 -3.94 -14.08
CA ALA A 153 12.65 -3.19 -13.00
C ALA A 153 12.87 -3.93 -11.66
N PRO A 154 13.22 -3.23 -10.57
CA PRO A 154 13.37 -3.86 -9.27
C PRO A 154 12.08 -4.57 -8.87
N ALA A 155 12.20 -5.74 -8.25
CA ALA A 155 11.03 -6.46 -7.72
C ALA A 155 10.24 -5.54 -6.77
N PRO A 156 8.90 -5.51 -6.86
CA PRO A 156 8.08 -4.72 -5.94
C PRO A 156 8.42 -5.12 -4.50
N ARG A 157 8.78 -4.15 -3.66
CA ARG A 157 9.08 -4.40 -2.24
C ARG A 157 7.76 -4.53 -1.48
N ILE A 158 7.71 -5.47 -0.55
CA ILE A 158 6.58 -5.72 0.33
C ILE A 158 7.00 -5.31 1.74
N GLY A 159 6.11 -4.56 2.40
CA GLY A 159 6.40 -3.99 3.70
C GLY A 159 5.14 -3.52 4.42
N PHE A 160 5.36 -3.00 5.62
CA PHE A 160 4.38 -2.22 6.34
C PHE A 160 4.49 -0.77 5.89
N GLU A 161 3.41 -0.25 5.31
CA GLU A 161 3.36 1.11 4.78
C GLU A 161 2.85 2.10 5.82
N ARG A 162 3.34 3.34 5.76
CA ARG A 162 2.83 4.47 6.55
C ARG A 162 2.72 4.18 8.06
N LEU A 163 3.77 3.64 8.64
CA LEU A 163 3.89 3.40 10.07
C LEU A 163 4.27 4.68 10.82
N PRO A 164 3.49 5.09 11.84
CA PRO A 164 3.91 6.12 12.79
C PRO A 164 5.16 5.68 13.56
N ASP A 165 5.20 4.42 13.98
CA ASP A 165 6.27 3.83 14.79
C ASP A 165 7.32 3.09 13.93
N GLY A 166 7.57 3.57 12.70
CA GLY A 166 8.46 2.92 11.73
C GLY A 166 9.83 2.52 12.27
N PRO A 167 10.56 3.41 12.98
CA PRO A 167 11.86 3.07 13.56
C PRO A 167 11.79 1.91 14.56
N LYS A 168 10.75 1.86 15.40
CA LYS A 168 10.54 0.77 16.37
C LYS A 168 10.37 -0.57 15.66
N VAL A 169 9.54 -0.61 14.63
CA VAL A 169 9.29 -1.84 13.84
C VAL A 169 10.53 -2.27 13.06
N PHE A 170 11.31 -1.30 12.55
CA PHE A 170 12.59 -1.58 11.91
C PHE A 170 13.60 -2.23 12.86
N HIS A 171 13.71 -1.74 14.10
CA HIS A 171 14.56 -2.37 15.12
C HIS A 171 14.08 -3.78 15.46
N LEU A 172 12.79 -3.99 15.70
CA LEU A 172 12.23 -5.34 15.94
C LEU A 172 12.54 -6.31 14.79
N LEU A 173 12.49 -5.86 13.54
CA LEU A 173 12.85 -6.70 12.40
C LEU A 173 14.34 -7.06 12.40
N ARG A 174 15.22 -6.13 12.78
CA ARG A 174 16.67 -6.40 12.89
C ARG A 174 16.98 -7.36 14.03
N ASP A 175 16.35 -7.16 15.17
CA ASP A 175 16.40 -8.04 16.34
C ASP A 175 16.00 -9.48 15.96
N ILE A 176 14.92 -9.66 15.18
CA ILE A 176 14.51 -10.97 14.65
C ILE A 176 15.58 -11.58 13.72
N GLN A 177 16.20 -10.79 12.84
CA GLN A 177 17.23 -11.28 11.93
C GLN A 177 18.49 -11.77 12.66
N GLU A 178 18.82 -11.13 13.77
CA GLU A 178 19.97 -11.46 14.62
C GLU A 178 19.63 -12.57 15.63
N GLY A 179 18.37 -13.00 15.69
CA GLY A 179 17.89 -13.98 16.66
C GLY A 179 17.81 -13.45 18.10
N GLN A 180 17.82 -12.11 18.25
CA GLN A 180 17.78 -11.42 19.54
C GLN A 180 16.39 -10.80 19.76
N TYR A 181 15.39 -11.63 20.00
CA TYR A 181 14.04 -11.17 20.35
C TYR A 181 13.76 -11.43 21.84
N PRO A 182 12.95 -10.58 22.51
CA PRO A 182 12.66 -10.68 23.94
C PRO A 182 11.86 -11.93 24.30
#